data_AF-A0A316AQJ4-F1
#
_entry.id   AF-A0A316AQJ4-F1
#
_cell.length_a   1.000
_cell.length_b   1.000
_cell.length_c   1.000
_cell.angle_alpha   90.00
_cell.angle_beta   90.00
_cell.angle_gamma   90.00
#
_symmetry.space_group_name_H-M   'P 1'
#
loop_
_entity.id
_entity.type
_entity.pdbx_description
1 polymer ?
#
loop_
_entity_poly.entity_id
_entity_poly.type
_entity_poly.pdbx_seq_one_letter_code
_entity_poly.pdbx_strand_id
1 'polypeptide(L)'
;MEHEFTIRGRISPSAELGAKQSWIEQDFESIGLKFNSKDTSKFTLKSEDLDNGALEQACMNLSIILNCKVALCKDHEQYGVANVFNGGSDYEVVDEDCYLWIYERGTRLESEHTKFFNEKFISLPL
;
A
#
# COMPACT_ATOMS: atom_id res chain seq x y z
N MET A 1 -5.32 -13.93 -18.05
CA MET A 1 -4.32 -13.45 -17.08
C MET A 1 -5.07 -12.98 -15.87
N GLU A 2 -4.67 -13.45 -14.71
CA GLU A 2 -5.23 -13.02 -13.43
C GLU A 2 -4.39 -11.85 -12.92
N HIS A 3 -5.05 -10.89 -12.30
CA HIS A 3 -4.42 -9.67 -11.78
C HIS A 3 -4.82 -9.50 -10.32
N GLU A 4 -3.86 -9.16 -9.48
CA GLU A 4 -4.11 -8.81 -8.08
C GLU A 4 -3.60 -7.39 -7.82
N PHE A 5 -4.46 -6.56 -7.24
CA PHE A 5 -4.12 -5.20 -6.82
C PHE A 5 -4.21 -5.09 -5.32
N THR A 6 -3.07 -4.91 -4.67
CA THR A 6 -2.93 -4.86 -3.22
C THR A 6 -2.42 -3.49 -2.78
N ILE A 7 -3.10 -2.89 -1.81
CA ILE A 7 -2.68 -1.66 -1.16
C ILE A 7 -2.24 -2.00 0.25
N ARG A 8 -1.00 -1.67 0.60
CA ARG A 8 -0.43 -1.89 1.94
C ARG A 8 -0.08 -0.56 2.57
N GLY A 9 -0.34 -0.41 3.86
CA GLY A 9 -0.02 0.81 4.58
C GLY A 9 0.54 0.56 5.96
N ARG A 10 1.43 1.45 6.42
CA ARG A 10 2.04 1.42 7.75
C ARG A 10 2.16 2.82 8.32
N ILE A 11 1.88 2.96 9.61
CA ILE A 11 1.87 4.24 10.32
C ILE A 11 2.72 4.15 11.60
N SER A 12 3.63 5.12 11.81
CA SER A 12 4.56 5.16 12.95
C SER A 12 4.76 6.59 13.48
N PRO A 13 4.66 6.83 14.81
CA PRO A 13 4.36 5.85 15.87
C PRO A 13 2.86 5.55 15.98
N SER A 14 2.53 4.33 16.43
CA SER A 14 1.14 3.86 16.54
C SER A 14 0.36 4.42 17.75
N ALA A 15 1.04 5.04 18.70
CA ALA A 15 0.46 5.44 19.99
C ALA A 15 -0.60 6.56 19.91
N GLU A 16 -0.59 7.38 18.85
CA GLU A 16 -1.53 8.50 18.68
C GLU A 16 -2.75 8.18 17.81
N LEU A 17 -2.85 6.94 17.29
CA LEU A 17 -3.87 6.56 16.30
C LEU A 17 -5.29 6.52 16.87
N GLY A 18 -5.46 6.10 18.13
CA GLY A 18 -6.78 5.87 18.71
C GLY A 18 -7.66 7.12 18.79
N ALA A 19 -7.08 8.30 19.02
CA ALA A 19 -7.82 9.56 19.10
C ALA A 19 -8.21 10.14 17.73
N LYS A 20 -7.57 9.68 16.65
CA LYS A 20 -7.74 10.22 15.29
C LYS A 20 -8.34 9.21 14.30
N GLN A 21 -8.79 8.05 14.80
CA GLN A 21 -9.28 6.96 13.97
C GLN A 21 -10.41 7.36 13.03
N SER A 22 -11.37 8.18 13.47
CA SER A 22 -12.47 8.66 12.61
C SER A 22 -11.97 9.48 11.41
N TRP A 23 -10.89 10.25 11.59
CA TRP A 23 -10.31 11.07 10.53
C TRP A 23 -9.56 10.21 9.51
N ILE A 24 -8.90 9.15 10.00
CA ILE A 24 -8.28 8.13 9.14
C ILE A 24 -9.35 7.45 8.30
N GLU A 25 -10.43 6.97 8.92
CA GLU A 25 -11.55 6.32 8.25
C GLU A 25 -12.16 7.22 7.17
N GLN A 26 -12.39 8.50 7.48
CA GLN A 26 -12.91 9.47 6.50
C GLN A 26 -11.97 9.73 5.32
N ASP A 27 -10.66 9.86 5.55
CA ASP A 27 -9.69 10.09 4.48
C ASP A 27 -9.63 8.88 3.53
N PHE A 28 -9.59 7.66 4.07
CA PHE A 28 -9.67 6.43 3.27
C PHE A 28 -11.01 6.27 2.54
N GLU A 29 -12.14 6.55 3.20
CA GLU A 29 -13.47 6.49 2.56
C GLU A 29 -13.58 7.48 1.41
N SER A 30 -12.94 8.65 1.51
CA SER A 30 -12.94 9.67 0.46
C SER A 30 -12.29 9.20 -0.84
N ILE A 31 -11.36 8.24 -0.76
CA ILE A 31 -10.71 7.60 -1.91
C ILE A 31 -11.31 6.21 -2.21
N GLY A 32 -12.44 5.86 -1.59
CA GLY A 32 -13.14 4.60 -1.85
C GLY A 32 -12.59 3.38 -1.10
N LEU A 33 -11.71 3.57 -0.11
CA LEU A 33 -11.17 2.50 0.73
C LEU A 33 -11.96 2.38 2.03
N LYS A 34 -12.41 1.17 2.34
CA LYS A 34 -13.03 0.87 3.64
C LYS A 34 -11.96 0.39 4.62
N PHE A 35 -11.64 1.25 5.58
CA PHE A 35 -10.71 0.92 6.65
C PHE A 35 -11.46 0.20 7.78
N ASN A 36 -11.20 -1.10 7.98
CA ASN A 36 -11.81 -1.89 9.06
C ASN A 36 -10.76 -2.65 9.88
N SER A 37 -9.57 -2.05 10.04
CA SER A 37 -8.50 -2.70 10.77
C SER A 37 -8.64 -2.44 12.28
N LYS A 38 -8.58 -3.52 13.06
CA LYS A 38 -8.36 -3.46 14.52
C LYS A 38 -6.98 -2.86 14.88
N ASP A 39 -6.06 -2.85 13.92
CA ASP A 39 -4.72 -2.26 14.03
C ASP A 39 -4.55 -1.19 12.96
N THR A 40 -4.73 0.07 13.34
CA THR A 40 -4.55 1.23 12.46
C THR A 40 -3.09 1.43 12.02
N SER A 41 -2.13 0.76 12.66
CA SER A 41 -0.70 0.94 12.37
C SER A 41 -0.22 0.15 11.16
N LYS A 42 -0.93 -0.92 10.77
CA LYS A 42 -0.62 -1.73 9.58
C LYS A 42 -1.90 -2.26 8.95
N PHE A 43 -2.03 -2.14 7.64
CA PHE A 43 -3.21 -2.62 6.93
C PHE A 43 -2.90 -3.06 5.51
N THR A 44 -3.78 -3.92 4.99
CA THR A 44 -3.75 -4.43 3.62
C THR A 44 -5.17 -4.42 3.08
N LEU A 45 -5.35 -3.88 1.88
CA LEU A 45 -6.64 -3.72 1.19
C LEU A 45 -6.48 -4.15 -0.27
N LYS A 46 -7.57 -4.53 -0.94
CA LYS A 46 -7.58 -4.83 -2.38
C LYS A 46 -8.36 -3.78 -3.14
N SER A 47 -7.78 -3.20 -4.19
CA SER A 47 -8.48 -2.26 -5.07
C SER A 47 -7.74 -2.04 -6.38
N GLU A 48 -8.43 -2.34 -7.49
CA GLU A 48 -7.94 -2.15 -8.86
C GLU A 48 -8.02 -0.67 -9.28
N ASP A 49 -9.20 -0.07 -9.09
CA ASP A 49 -9.58 1.23 -9.65
C ASP A 49 -8.91 2.46 -8.99
N LEU A 50 -8.14 2.25 -7.92
CA LEU A 50 -7.56 3.35 -7.16
C LEU A 50 -6.40 4.00 -7.89
N ASP A 51 -6.55 5.29 -8.19
CA ASP A 51 -5.50 6.08 -8.82
C ASP A 51 -4.27 6.26 -7.89
N ASN A 52 -3.09 6.20 -8.48
CA ASN A 52 -1.83 6.35 -7.75
C ASN A 52 -1.66 7.76 -7.17
N GLY A 53 -2.13 8.80 -7.86
CA GLY A 53 -2.12 10.17 -7.35
C GLY A 53 -3.05 10.35 -6.16
N ALA A 54 -4.23 9.72 -6.18
CA ALA A 54 -5.13 9.69 -5.04
C ALA A 54 -4.50 9.00 -3.81
N LEU A 55 -3.77 7.91 -4.01
CA LEU A 55 -3.06 7.21 -2.94
C LEU A 55 -1.87 8.00 -2.40
N GLU A 56 -1.07 8.65 -3.25
CA GLU A 56 0.01 9.55 -2.80
C GLU A 56 -0.57 10.69 -1.95
N GLN A 57 -1.67 11.30 -2.40
CA GLN A 57 -2.35 12.37 -1.68
C GLN A 57 -2.88 11.90 -0.32
N ALA A 58 -3.49 10.71 -0.24
CA ALA A 58 -3.93 10.12 1.02
C ALA A 58 -2.74 9.85 1.97
N CYS A 59 -1.62 9.34 1.45
CA CYS A 59 -0.39 9.14 2.24
C CYS A 59 0.07 10.47 2.89
N MET A 60 0.09 11.54 2.10
CA MET A 60 0.44 12.87 2.58
C MET A 60 -0.55 13.37 3.64
N ASN A 61 -1.86 13.30 3.35
CA ASN A 61 -2.92 13.75 4.26
C ASN A 61 -2.84 13.04 5.62
N LEU A 62 -2.70 11.71 5.61
CA LEU A 62 -2.57 10.91 6.83
C LEU A 62 -1.35 11.33 7.64
N SER A 63 -0.21 11.55 6.99
CA SER A 63 1.00 12.01 7.69
C SER A 63 0.82 13.37 8.38
N ILE A 64 -0.02 14.25 7.81
CA ILE A 64 -0.37 15.55 8.39
C ILE A 64 -1.35 15.38 9.55
N ILE A 65 -2.47 14.67 9.31
CA ILE A 65 -3.53 14.44 10.30
C ILE A 65 -2.94 13.79 11.55
N LEU A 66 -2.09 12.80 11.36
CA LEU A 66 -1.49 12.01 12.43
C LEU A 66 -0.17 12.60 12.94
N ASN A 67 0.37 13.62 12.28
CA ASN A 67 1.63 14.28 12.63
C ASN A 67 2.81 13.30 12.77
N CYS A 68 2.82 12.26 11.93
CA CYS A 68 3.72 11.11 12.05
C CYS A 68 4.21 10.63 10.67
N LYS A 69 5.01 9.56 10.67
CA LYS A 69 5.50 8.92 9.45
C LYS A 69 4.49 7.89 8.96
N VAL A 70 4.15 7.97 7.67
CA VAL A 70 3.21 7.08 6.98
C VAL A 70 3.88 6.55 5.73
N ALA A 71 3.76 5.24 5.49
CA ALA A 71 4.10 4.62 4.22
C ALA A 71 2.86 3.98 3.60
N LEU A 72 2.60 4.25 2.33
CA LEU A 72 1.61 3.56 1.51
C LEU A 72 2.28 2.93 0.30
N CYS A 73 1.79 1.75 -0.08
CA CYS A 73 2.28 0.98 -1.20
C CYS A 73 1.08 0.49 -2.01
N LYS A 74 1.12 0.62 -3.34
CA LYS A 74 0.21 -0.06 -4.26
C LYS A 74 1.02 -1.05 -5.08
N ASP A 75 0.57 -2.29 -5.07
CA ASP A 75 1.21 -3.43 -5.70
C ASP A 75 0.25 -4.04 -6.72
N HIS A 76 0.71 -4.22 -7.95
CA HIS A 76 -0.04 -4.82 -9.04
C HIS A 76 0.70 -6.05 -9.54
N GLU A 77 0.21 -7.22 -9.17
CA GLU A 77 0.76 -8.50 -9.58
C GLU A 77 -0.04 -9.05 -10.77
N GLN A 78 0.66 -9.50 -11.81
CA GLN A 78 0.10 -10.23 -12.93
C GLN A 78 0.51 -11.69 -12.86
N TYR A 79 -0.47 -12.58 -12.78
CA TYR A 79 -0.25 -14.01 -12.69
C TYR A 79 -0.38 -14.68 -14.06
N GLY A 80 0.53 -15.60 -14.33
CA GLY A 80 0.60 -16.32 -15.59
C GLY A 80 1.45 -17.57 -15.51
N VAL A 81 1.52 -18.28 -16.63
CA VAL A 81 2.43 -19.42 -16.78
C VAL A 81 3.83 -18.87 -17.02
N ALA A 82 4.69 -18.96 -16.02
CA ALA A 82 6.07 -18.50 -16.12
C ALA A 82 6.97 -19.55 -16.78
N ASN A 83 6.76 -20.82 -16.43
CA ASN A 83 7.54 -21.95 -16.93
C ASN A 83 6.64 -23.11 -17.36
N VAL A 84 6.96 -23.72 -18.49
CA VAL A 84 6.27 -24.92 -19.01
C VAL A 84 7.25 -26.09 -19.01
N PHE A 85 6.88 -27.18 -18.34
CA PHE A 85 7.66 -28.41 -18.26
C PHE A 85 6.90 -29.56 -18.94
N ASN A 86 7.61 -30.64 -19.30
CA ASN A 86 6.98 -31.84 -19.82
C ASN A 86 6.15 -32.53 -18.71
N GLY A 87 4.88 -32.15 -18.60
CA GLY A 87 3.93 -32.70 -17.63
C GLY A 87 3.27 -31.67 -16.70
N GLY A 88 3.56 -30.37 -16.83
CA GLY A 88 2.95 -29.33 -15.98
C GLY A 88 3.45 -27.92 -16.30
N SER A 89 2.89 -26.92 -15.62
CA SER A 89 3.29 -25.52 -15.74
C SER A 89 3.29 -24.84 -14.38
N ASP A 90 4.28 -23.99 -14.11
CA ASP A 90 4.31 -23.15 -12.91
C ASP A 90 3.48 -21.90 -13.18
N TYR A 91 2.48 -21.68 -12.32
CA TYR A 91 1.64 -20.48 -12.33
C TYR A 91 2.10 -19.57 -11.20
N GLU A 92 2.73 -18.46 -11.55
CA GLU A 92 3.35 -17.51 -10.62
C GLU A 92 3.20 -16.07 -11.12
N VAL A 93 3.71 -15.10 -10.35
CA VAL A 93 3.75 -13.69 -10.75
C VAL A 93 4.77 -13.53 -11.89
N VAL A 94 4.28 -13.13 -13.06
CA VAL A 94 5.08 -12.95 -14.28
C VAL A 94 5.43 -11.49 -14.56
N ASP A 95 4.67 -10.55 -14.01
CA ASP A 95 4.99 -9.12 -13.97
C ASP A 95 4.44 -8.53 -12.66
N GLU A 96 5.11 -7.50 -12.17
CA GLU A 96 4.73 -6.80 -10.95
C GLU A 96 5.09 -5.33 -11.12
N ASP A 97 4.14 -4.44 -10.88
CA ASP A 97 4.36 -2.99 -10.82
C ASP A 97 4.01 -2.48 -9.42
N CYS A 98 5.01 -1.92 -8.73
CA CYS A 98 4.87 -1.51 -7.33
C CYS A 98 5.25 -0.04 -7.13
N TYR A 99 4.37 0.69 -6.46
CA TYR A 99 4.51 2.09 -6.10
C TYR A 99 4.59 2.22 -4.58
N LEU A 100 5.59 2.96 -4.09
CA LEU A 100 5.79 3.25 -2.67
C LEU A 100 5.85 4.77 -2.46
N TRP A 101 5.19 5.24 -1.41
CA TRP A 101 5.28 6.62 -0.93
C TRP A 101 5.49 6.63 0.58
N ILE A 102 6.44 7.45 1.03
CA ILE A 102 6.72 7.66 2.46
C ILE A 102 6.67 9.16 2.75
N TYR A 103 5.79 9.55 3.67
CA TYR A 103 5.62 10.92 4.13
C TYR A 103 5.80 11.02 5.64
N GLU A 104 6.31 12.16 6.09
CA GLU A 104 6.33 12.54 7.50
C GLU A 104 5.85 13.98 7.64
N ARG A 105 4.74 14.16 8.37
CA ARG A 105 4.16 15.49 8.67
C ARG A 105 3.95 16.35 7.41
N GLY A 106 3.47 15.73 6.34
CA GLY A 106 3.21 16.38 5.05
C GLY A 106 4.44 16.54 4.15
N THR A 107 5.62 16.15 4.61
CA THR A 107 6.85 16.20 3.80
C THR A 107 7.12 14.84 3.19
N ARG A 108 7.31 14.78 1.87
CA ARG A 108 7.71 13.54 1.18
C ARG A 108 9.15 13.19 1.56
N LEU A 109 9.35 12.02 2.15
CA LEU A 109 10.66 11.48 2.46
C LEU A 109 11.19 10.63 1.30
N GLU A 110 10.35 9.77 0.74
CA GLU A 110 10.73 8.82 -0.30
C GLU A 110 9.54 8.49 -1.21
N SER A 111 9.84 8.24 -2.47
CA SER A 111 8.90 7.64 -3.43
C SER A 111 9.69 6.74 -4.38
N GLU A 112 9.21 5.51 -4.56
CA GLU A 112 9.83 4.50 -5.43
C GLU A 112 8.75 3.93 -6.36
N HIS A 113 9.13 3.68 -7.61
CA HIS A 113 8.36 2.88 -8.55
C HIS A 113 9.31 1.82 -9.12
N THR A 114 8.96 0.56 -8.96
CA THR A 114 9.83 -0.55 -9.35
C THR A 114 9.01 -1.75 -9.78
N LYS A 115 9.65 -2.57 -10.62
CA LYS A 115 9.16 -3.91 -10.97
C LYS A 115 9.70 -4.95 -9.99
N PHE A 116 8.94 -6.00 -9.74
CA PHE A 116 9.34 -7.18 -8.96
C PHE A 116 9.67 -6.91 -7.47
N PHE A 117 8.84 -6.12 -6.78
CA PHE A 117 9.05 -5.69 -5.40
C PHE A 117 8.67 -6.75 -4.36
N ASN A 118 9.21 -7.96 -4.52
CA ASN A 118 8.71 -9.13 -3.82
C ASN A 118 8.53 -9.00 -2.29
N GLU A 119 9.31 -8.20 -1.53
CA GLU A 119 9.12 -8.12 -0.05
C GLU A 119 9.59 -6.81 0.65
N LYS A 120 9.96 -5.75 -0.06
CA LYS A 120 10.63 -4.58 0.57
C LYS A 120 9.73 -3.78 1.53
N PHE A 121 8.40 -3.79 1.38
CA PHE A 121 7.50 -3.01 2.25
C PHE A 121 7.53 -3.46 3.72
N ILE A 122 7.81 -4.76 3.96
CA ILE A 122 7.87 -5.34 5.30
C ILE A 122 9.15 -4.89 6.02
N SER A 123 10.24 -4.67 5.28
CA SER A 123 11.55 -4.29 5.82
C SER A 123 11.77 -2.79 5.99
N LEU A 124 10.81 -1.93 5.57
CA LEU A 124 10.92 -0.48 5.74
C LEU A 124 11.04 -0.10 7.23
N PRO A 125 12.11 0.64 7.61
CA PRO A 125 12.28 1.15 8.97
C PRO A 125 11.36 2.35 9.19
N LEU A 126 10.17 2.08 9.73
CA LEU A 126 9.19 3.08 10.18
C LEU A 126 9.24 3.28 11.69
#